data_AF-R9I313-F1
#
_entry.id   AF-R9I313-F1
#
_cell.length_a   1.000
_cell.length_b   1.000
_cell.length_c   1.000
_cell.angle_alpha   90.00
_cell.angle_beta   90.00
_cell.angle_gamma   90.00
#
_symmetry.space_group_name_H-M   'P 1'
#
loop_
_entity.id
_entity.type
_entity.pdbx_description
1 polymer ?
#
loop_
_entity_poly.entity_id
_entity_poly.type
_entity_poly.pdbx_seq_one_letter_code
_entity_poly.pdbx_strand_id
1 'polypeptide(L)'
;MEAARLNEADLRMEMEQMKLAGYAADSVKLALQKQRIDSLRMVTPGIPVVVEKDTLFYLYAKRGGHTPQQRAKDVSNVIEALGTRFNLRPDSVYLESTDIVTDLMYGEKVIISFTDQDALWENCTRDQLAASKRHVVVDKLKAM
;
A
#
# COMPACT_ATOMS: atom_id res chain seq x y z
N MET A 1 -27.79 29.56 -33.94
CA MET A 1 -26.38 29.28 -33.56
C MET A 1 -26.07 29.68 -32.12
N GLU A 2 -26.69 30.74 -31.59
CA GLU A 2 -26.42 31.27 -30.24
C GLU A 2 -26.90 30.35 -29.11
N ALA A 3 -28.11 29.77 -29.23
CA ALA A 3 -28.65 28.82 -28.24
C ALA A 3 -27.81 27.53 -28.10
N ALA A 4 -27.18 27.06 -29.17
CA ALA A 4 -26.30 25.88 -29.12
C ALA A 4 -24.99 26.18 -28.36
N ARG A 5 -24.46 27.39 -28.49
CA ARG A 5 -23.26 27.84 -27.74
C ARG A 5 -23.57 28.06 -26.26
N LEU A 6 -24.75 28.57 -25.94
CA LEU A 6 -25.22 28.74 -24.56
C LEU A 6 -25.37 27.38 -23.87
N ASN A 7 -26.03 26.43 -24.53
CA ASN A 7 -26.23 25.08 -24.01
C ASN A 7 -24.91 24.32 -23.83
N GLU A 8 -23.93 24.53 -24.73
CA GLU A 8 -22.58 23.99 -24.58
C GLU A 8 -21.82 24.60 -23.40
N ALA A 9 -21.97 25.91 -23.16
CA ALA A 9 -21.38 26.58 -22.02
C ALA A 9 -21.97 26.10 -20.68
N ASP A 10 -23.28 25.92 -20.63
CA ASP A 10 -23.99 25.40 -19.45
C ASP A 10 -23.54 23.97 -19.13
N LEU A 11 -23.48 23.09 -20.14
CA LEU A 11 -22.97 21.72 -19.99
C LEU A 11 -21.52 21.67 -19.48
N ARG A 12 -20.64 22.54 -19.99
CA ARG A 12 -19.24 22.62 -19.52
C ARG A 12 -19.17 23.05 -18.06
N MET A 13 -19.99 24.03 -17.66
CA MET A 13 -20.05 24.51 -16.29
C MET A 13 -20.56 23.42 -15.32
N GLU A 14 -21.60 22.67 -15.70
CA GLU A 14 -22.10 21.53 -14.92
C GLU A 14 -21.03 20.44 -14.75
N MET A 15 -20.30 20.10 -15.82
CA MET A 15 -19.20 19.13 -15.76
C MET A 15 -18.07 19.59 -14.83
N GLU A 16 -17.74 20.88 -14.84
CA GLU A 16 -16.71 21.44 -13.97
C GLU A 16 -17.15 21.43 -12.50
N GLN A 17 -18.41 21.77 -12.21
CA GLN A 17 -18.96 21.66 -10.86
C GLN A 17 -18.99 20.21 -10.35
N MET A 18 -19.38 19.25 -11.21
CA MET A 18 -19.33 17.82 -10.85
C MET A 18 -17.91 17.35 -10.54
N LYS A 19 -16.90 17.76 -11.32
CA LYS A 19 -15.49 17.44 -11.04
C LYS A 19 -15.03 18.03 -9.70
N LEU A 20 -15.31 19.31 -9.46
CA LEU A 20 -14.96 19.99 -8.22
C LEU A 20 -15.62 19.34 -7.00
N ALA A 21 -16.91 18.99 -7.10
CA ALA A 21 -17.62 18.28 -6.05
C ALA A 21 -17.01 16.89 -5.78
N GLY A 22 -16.60 16.17 -6.84
CA GLY A 22 -15.87 14.90 -6.72
C GLY A 22 -14.55 15.05 -5.97
N TYR A 23 -13.70 16.00 -6.37
CA TYR A 23 -12.42 16.26 -5.70
C TYR A 23 -12.60 16.66 -4.22
N ALA A 24 -13.61 17.47 -3.92
CA ALA A 24 -13.92 17.87 -2.55
C ALA A 24 -14.37 16.68 -1.70
N ALA A 25 -15.24 15.82 -2.22
CA ALA A 25 -15.69 14.61 -1.54
C ALA A 25 -14.55 13.64 -1.25
N ASP A 26 -13.65 13.42 -2.21
CA ASP A 26 -12.47 12.57 -2.05
C ASP A 26 -11.49 13.13 -1.01
N SER A 27 -11.28 14.45 -1.01
CA SER A 27 -10.42 15.13 -0.03
C SER A 27 -10.97 15.00 1.39
N VAL A 28 -12.29 15.18 1.58
CA VAL A 28 -12.95 15.00 2.87
C VAL A 28 -12.85 13.54 3.33
N LYS A 29 -13.08 12.58 2.43
CA LYS A 29 -12.97 11.14 2.72
C LYS A 29 -11.55 10.77 3.17
N LEU A 30 -10.53 11.26 2.48
CA LEU A 30 -9.13 11.01 2.84
C LEU A 30 -8.80 11.62 4.22
N ALA A 31 -9.25 12.84 4.49
CA ALA A 31 -9.05 13.49 5.79
C ALA A 31 -9.70 12.70 6.93
N LEU A 32 -10.93 12.21 6.73
CA LEU A 32 -11.63 11.37 7.70
C LEU A 32 -10.92 10.03 7.93
N GLN A 33 -10.41 9.40 6.86
CA GLN A 33 -9.62 8.17 6.97
C GLN A 33 -8.32 8.38 7.77
N LYS A 34 -7.60 9.47 7.49
CA LYS A 34 -6.40 9.86 8.25
C LYS A 34 -6.72 10.09 9.71
N GLN A 35 -7.72 10.91 10.02
CA GLN A 35 -8.15 11.16 11.40
C GLN A 35 -8.50 9.88 12.14
N ARG A 36 -9.24 8.97 11.49
CA ARG A 36 -9.58 7.66 12.08
C ARG A 36 -8.33 6.83 12.37
N ILE A 37 -7.39 6.76 11.45
CA ILE A 37 -6.14 6.01 11.64
C ILE A 37 -5.29 6.65 12.75
N ASP A 38 -5.19 7.97 12.79
CA ASP A 38 -4.47 8.70 13.84
C ASP A 38 -5.01 8.38 15.23
N SER A 39 -6.33 8.32 15.40
CA SER A 39 -6.95 7.88 16.65
C SER A 39 -6.63 6.42 16.99
N LEU A 40 -6.58 5.54 15.99
CA LEU A 40 -6.33 4.11 16.19
C LEU A 40 -4.86 3.80 16.46
N ARG A 41 -3.90 4.59 15.94
CA ARG A 41 -2.47 4.36 16.14
C ARG A 41 -2.04 4.31 17.59
N MET A 42 -2.72 5.06 18.46
CA MET A 42 -2.40 5.09 19.89
C MET A 42 -2.74 3.78 20.61
N VAL A 43 -3.63 2.95 20.04
CA VAL A 43 -4.23 1.80 20.74
C VAL A 43 -4.16 0.50 19.94
N THR A 44 -3.78 0.54 18.66
CA THR A 44 -3.74 -0.64 17.79
C THR A 44 -2.30 -1.15 17.69
N PRO A 45 -1.99 -2.30 18.31
CA PRO A 45 -0.66 -2.89 18.18
C PRO A 45 -0.43 -3.36 16.75
N GLY A 46 0.74 -3.04 16.20
CA GLY A 46 1.19 -3.57 14.92
C GLY A 46 1.52 -5.06 15.02
N ILE A 47 1.22 -5.81 13.97
CA ILE A 47 1.57 -7.23 13.87
C ILE A 47 2.94 -7.35 13.19
N PRO A 48 3.95 -7.94 13.84
CA PRO A 48 5.30 -8.01 13.30
C PRO A 48 5.44 -9.06 12.19
N VAL A 49 6.14 -8.70 11.12
CA VAL A 49 6.71 -9.63 10.15
C VAL A 49 8.08 -10.04 10.67
N VAL A 50 8.22 -11.29 11.09
CA VAL A 50 9.42 -11.83 11.74
C VAL A 50 10.09 -12.88 10.86
N VAL A 51 11.40 -12.79 10.66
CA VAL A 51 12.21 -13.75 9.88
C VAL A 51 13.46 -14.07 10.69
N GLU A 52 13.68 -15.34 11.02
CA GLU A 52 14.82 -15.78 11.86
C GLU A 52 14.97 -15.00 13.18
N LYS A 53 13.84 -14.66 13.82
CA LYS A 53 13.75 -13.83 15.04
C LYS A 53 14.02 -12.34 14.85
N ASP A 54 14.33 -11.88 13.63
CA ASP A 54 14.43 -10.46 13.31
C ASP A 54 13.07 -9.90 12.90
N THR A 55 12.67 -8.76 13.46
CA THR A 55 11.41 -8.10 13.10
C THR A 55 11.68 -7.07 12.01
N LEU A 56 11.17 -7.34 10.81
CA LEU A 56 11.43 -6.49 9.65
C LEU A 56 10.55 -5.25 9.66
N PHE A 57 9.24 -5.41 9.87
CA PHE A 57 8.27 -4.31 9.91
C PHE A 57 6.94 -4.79 10.51
N TYR A 58 5.98 -3.88 10.65
CA TYR A 58 4.66 -4.15 11.22
C TYR A 58 3.54 -3.97 10.19
N LEU A 59 2.47 -4.74 10.34
CA LEU A 59 1.22 -4.62 9.58
C LEU A 59 0.05 -4.36 10.51
N TYR A 60 -0.90 -3.53 10.04
CA TYR A 60 -2.01 -3.06 10.86
C TYR A 60 -3.38 -3.35 10.24
N ALA A 61 -3.45 -3.37 8.90
CA ALA A 61 -4.71 -3.50 8.18
C ALA A 61 -4.94 -4.91 7.64
N LYS A 62 -6.21 -5.30 7.58
CA LYS A 62 -6.65 -6.49 6.83
C LYS A 62 -6.53 -6.21 5.32
N ARG A 63 -6.38 -7.27 4.53
CA ARG A 63 -6.46 -7.19 3.07
C ARG A 63 -7.32 -8.35 2.56
N GLY A 64 -8.44 -8.01 1.91
CA GLY A 64 -9.45 -9.02 1.55
C GLY A 64 -9.89 -9.83 2.78
N GLY A 65 -9.88 -11.16 2.67
CA GLY A 65 -10.18 -12.09 3.76
C GLY A 65 -9.03 -12.33 4.74
N HIS A 66 -7.85 -11.72 4.55
CA HIS A 66 -6.67 -11.98 5.39
C HIS A 66 -6.55 -10.95 6.51
N THR A 67 -6.43 -11.44 7.74
CA THR A 67 -6.12 -10.63 8.92
C THR A 67 -4.68 -10.13 8.88
N PRO A 68 -4.32 -9.06 9.60
CA PRO A 68 -2.93 -8.61 9.72
C PRO A 68 -1.97 -9.71 10.19
N GLN A 69 -2.44 -10.57 11.10
CA GLN A 69 -1.72 -11.76 11.61
C GLN A 69 -1.43 -12.77 10.50
N GLN A 70 -2.44 -13.10 9.70
CA GLN A 70 -2.26 -14.02 8.58
C GLN A 70 -1.32 -13.42 7.53
N ARG A 71 -1.50 -12.13 7.19
CA ARG A 71 -0.59 -11.42 6.27
C ARG A 71 0.85 -11.46 6.77
N ALA A 72 1.10 -11.11 8.03
CA ALA A 72 2.45 -11.08 8.56
C ALA A 72 3.12 -12.46 8.51
N LYS A 73 2.38 -13.50 8.92
CA LYS A 73 2.84 -14.90 8.84
C LYS A 73 3.14 -15.33 7.41
N ASP A 74 2.24 -15.04 6.46
CA ASP A 74 2.42 -15.41 5.05
C ASP A 74 3.67 -14.75 4.47
N VAL A 75 3.85 -13.46 4.74
CA VAL A 75 5.02 -12.68 4.29
C VAL A 75 6.31 -13.24 4.89
N SER A 76 6.34 -13.50 6.20
CA SER A 76 7.46 -14.17 6.87
C SER A 76 7.84 -15.48 6.19
N ASN A 77 6.86 -16.35 5.95
CA ASN A 77 7.09 -17.65 5.30
C ASN A 77 7.64 -17.48 3.88
N VAL A 78 7.17 -16.47 3.14
CA VAL A 78 7.66 -16.19 1.78
C VAL A 78 9.12 -15.75 1.81
N ILE A 79 9.49 -14.84 2.72
CA ILE A 79 10.88 -14.37 2.85
C ILE A 79 11.80 -15.50 3.31
N GLU A 80 11.40 -16.30 4.30
CA GLU A 80 12.16 -17.47 4.76
C GLU A 80 12.39 -18.49 3.63
N ALA A 81 11.34 -18.81 2.87
CA ALA A 81 11.43 -19.72 1.74
C ALA A 81 12.25 -19.16 0.56
N LEU A 82 12.41 -17.83 0.46
CA LEU A 82 13.31 -17.20 -0.51
C LEU A 82 14.77 -17.25 -0.01
N GLY A 83 14.99 -16.93 1.26
CA GLY A 83 16.31 -16.92 1.91
C GLY A 83 17.03 -18.27 1.86
N THR A 84 16.28 -19.38 1.86
CA THR A 84 16.86 -20.74 1.77
C THR A 84 17.26 -21.18 0.36
N ARG A 85 17.03 -20.35 -0.68
CA ARG A 85 17.35 -20.72 -2.08
C ARG A 85 18.81 -20.45 -2.41
N PHE A 86 19.52 -21.48 -2.86
CA PHE A 86 20.93 -21.38 -3.27
C PHE A 86 21.20 -20.36 -4.40
N ASN A 87 20.23 -20.13 -5.28
CA ASN A 87 20.35 -19.19 -6.40
C ASN A 87 19.64 -17.85 -6.15
N LEU A 88 19.38 -17.51 -4.88
CA LEU A 88 18.78 -16.23 -4.50
C LEU A 88 19.64 -15.06 -5.01
N ARG A 89 18.98 -14.06 -5.59
CA ARG A 89 19.57 -12.76 -5.92
C ARG A 89 18.79 -11.67 -5.21
N PRO A 90 19.20 -11.25 -3.99
CA PRO A 90 18.42 -10.31 -3.19
C PRO A 90 18.07 -9.01 -3.94
N ASP A 91 18.99 -8.51 -4.78
CA ASP A 91 18.75 -7.30 -5.58
C ASP A 91 17.71 -7.46 -6.70
N SER A 92 17.31 -8.70 -7.03
CA SER A 92 16.21 -9.00 -7.97
C SER A 92 14.82 -8.86 -7.34
N VAL A 93 14.71 -8.51 -6.06
CA VAL A 93 13.44 -8.04 -5.50
C VAL A 93 13.07 -6.70 -6.15
N TYR A 94 11.85 -6.54 -6.65
CA TYR A 94 11.40 -5.31 -7.34
C TYR A 94 9.99 -4.91 -6.91
N LEU A 95 9.55 -3.72 -7.34
CA LEU A 95 8.20 -3.22 -7.07
C LEU A 95 7.38 -3.23 -8.36
N GLU A 96 6.12 -3.63 -8.24
CA GLU A 96 5.12 -3.55 -9.31
C GLU A 96 3.87 -2.83 -8.77
N SER A 97 3.49 -1.71 -9.39
CA SER A 97 2.35 -0.91 -8.93
C SER A 97 1.16 -1.02 -9.88
N THR A 98 -0.02 -1.23 -9.30
CA THR A 98 -1.32 -1.07 -9.95
C THR A 98 -2.07 0.15 -9.39
N ASP A 99 -3.27 0.37 -9.89
CA ASP A 99 -4.21 1.39 -9.42
C ASP A 99 -4.55 1.25 -7.92
N ILE A 100 -4.54 0.03 -7.37
CA ILE A 100 -4.99 -0.23 -5.99
C ILE A 100 -3.93 -0.86 -5.07
N VAL A 101 -2.86 -1.45 -5.62
CA VAL A 101 -1.80 -2.11 -4.82
C VAL A 101 -0.40 -1.90 -5.38
N THR A 102 0.59 -1.82 -4.50
CA THR A 102 2.01 -1.88 -4.87
C THR A 102 2.59 -3.15 -4.29
N ASP A 103 2.99 -4.05 -5.18
CA ASP A 103 3.51 -5.37 -4.88
C ASP A 103 5.02 -5.34 -4.77
N LEU A 104 5.54 -5.98 -3.72
CA LEU A 104 6.94 -6.34 -3.60
C LEU A 104 7.12 -7.74 -4.17
N MET A 105 7.94 -7.87 -5.21
CA MET A 105 8.01 -9.05 -6.08
C MET A 105 9.39 -9.69 -6.06
N TYR A 106 9.45 -11.01 -6.23
CA TYR A 106 10.66 -11.75 -6.59
C TYR A 106 10.33 -12.77 -7.70
N GLY A 107 10.82 -12.51 -8.91
CA GLY A 107 10.34 -13.22 -10.11
C GLY A 107 8.83 -13.03 -10.26
N GLU A 108 8.08 -14.13 -10.37
CA GLU A 108 6.61 -14.13 -10.45
C GLU A 108 5.93 -14.23 -9.07
N LYS A 109 6.71 -14.30 -7.98
CA LYS A 109 6.17 -14.47 -6.62
C LYS A 109 5.99 -13.12 -5.94
N VAL A 110 4.76 -12.84 -5.52
CA VAL A 110 4.46 -11.73 -4.62
C VAL A 110 5.00 -12.06 -3.22
N ILE A 111 5.85 -11.20 -2.67
CA ILE A 111 6.31 -11.25 -1.28
C ILE A 111 5.26 -10.63 -0.37
N ILE A 112 4.85 -9.41 -0.69
CA ILE A 112 3.80 -8.67 0.02
C ILE A 112 3.18 -7.64 -0.93
N SER A 113 1.91 -7.36 -0.75
CA SER A 113 1.25 -6.22 -1.39
C SER A 113 0.85 -5.18 -0.37
N PHE A 114 1.08 -3.92 -0.71
CA PHE A 114 0.68 -2.76 0.07
C PHE A 114 -0.52 -2.08 -0.57
N THR A 115 -1.46 -1.66 0.28
CA THR A 115 -2.63 -0.84 -0.08
C THR A 115 -2.43 0.60 0.41
N ASP A 116 -3.26 1.52 -0.06
CA ASP A 116 -3.27 2.89 0.48
C ASP A 116 -3.59 2.91 1.97
N GLN A 117 -4.39 1.96 2.46
CA GLN A 117 -4.67 1.83 3.89
C GLN A 117 -3.41 1.47 4.68
N ASP A 118 -2.54 0.60 4.16
CA ASP A 118 -1.25 0.28 4.80
C ASP A 118 -0.36 1.53 4.85
N ALA A 119 -0.30 2.30 3.75
CA ALA A 119 0.48 3.53 3.68
C ALA A 119 -0.03 4.62 4.62
N LEU A 120 -1.36 4.71 4.75
CA LEU A 120 -1.99 5.59 5.72
C LEU A 120 -1.61 5.22 7.14
N TRP A 121 -1.35 3.96 7.50
CA TRP A 121 -0.86 3.61 8.84
C TRP A 121 0.54 4.15 9.14
N GLU A 122 1.37 4.41 8.13
CA GLU A 122 2.73 4.93 8.26
C GLU A 122 2.89 6.39 7.81
N ASN A 123 1.78 7.11 7.59
CA ASN A 123 1.78 8.52 7.14
C ASN A 123 2.57 8.76 5.84
N CYS A 124 2.58 7.79 4.93
CA CYS A 124 3.28 7.91 3.66
C CYS A 124 2.39 7.51 2.49
N THR A 125 2.91 7.67 1.27
CA THR A 125 2.28 7.13 0.06
C THR A 125 2.55 5.64 -0.06
N ARG A 126 1.70 4.94 -0.81
CA ARG A 126 1.83 3.50 -1.05
C ARG A 126 3.18 3.14 -1.69
N ASP A 127 3.67 3.94 -2.62
CA ASP A 127 4.98 3.70 -3.24
C ASP A 127 6.15 3.97 -2.28
N GLN A 128 6.07 4.99 -1.43
CA GLN A 128 7.08 5.24 -0.38
C GLN A 128 7.13 4.10 0.63
N LEU A 129 5.96 3.59 1.05
CA LEU A 129 5.88 2.44 1.95
C LEU A 129 6.57 1.23 1.31
N ALA A 130 6.19 0.89 0.08
CA ALA A 130 6.72 -0.26 -0.63
C ALA A 130 8.24 -0.15 -0.86
N ALA A 131 8.73 1.03 -1.24
CA ALA A 131 10.17 1.29 -1.41
C ALA A 131 10.95 1.14 -0.09
N SER A 132 10.40 1.64 1.02
CA SER A 132 10.99 1.47 2.35
C SER A 132 11.03 0.00 2.75
N LYS A 133 9.92 -0.74 2.63
CA LYS A 133 9.88 -2.16 3.00
C LYS A 133 10.72 -3.04 2.07
N ARG A 134 10.87 -2.66 0.80
CA ARG A 134 11.80 -3.33 -0.12
C ARG A 134 13.22 -3.31 0.40
N HIS A 135 13.71 -2.15 0.87
CA HIS A 135 15.07 -2.06 1.42
C HIS A 135 15.27 -3.02 2.58
N VAL A 136 14.35 -3.02 3.54
CA VAL A 136 14.40 -3.92 4.70
C VAL A 136 14.42 -5.40 4.28
N VAL A 137 13.55 -5.80 3.34
CA VAL A 137 13.48 -7.19 2.87
C VAL A 137 14.74 -7.58 2.11
N VAL A 138 15.27 -6.71 1.25
CA VAL A 138 16.51 -6.96 0.52
C VAL A 138 17.69 -7.11 1.48
N ASP A 139 17.80 -6.24 2.48
CA ASP A 139 18.87 -6.30 3.47
C ASP A 139 18.79 -7.58 4.29
N LYS A 140 17.59 -8.00 4.70
CA LYS A 140 17.39 -9.29 5.37
C LYS A 140 17.82 -10.46 4.48
N LEU A 141 17.39 -10.48 3.22
CA LEU A 141 17.74 -11.53 2.26
C LEU A 141 19.24 -11.58 1.92
N LYS A 142 19.97 -10.47 2.06
CA LYS A 142 21.44 -10.43 1.91
C LYS A 142 22.17 -11.02 3.12
N ALA A 143 21.53 -11.00 4.28
CA ALA A 143 22.11 -11.47 5.54
C ALA A 143 21.82 -12.97 5.82
N MET A 144 20.94 -13.59 5.02
CA MET A 144 20.61 -15.02 5.07
C MET A 144 21.54 -15.82 4.14
#